data_AF-A0A7Y4GV53-F1
#
_entry.id   AF-A0A7Y4GV53-F1
#
_cell.length_a   1.000
_cell.length_b   1.000
_cell.length_c   1.000
_cell.angle_alpha   90.00
_cell.angle_beta   90.00
_cell.angle_gamma   90.00
#
_symmetry.space_group_name_H-M   'P 1'
#
loop_
_entity.id
_entity.type
_entity.pdbx_description
1 polymer ?
#
loop_
_entity_poly.entity_id
_entity_poly.type
_entity_poly.pdbx_seq_one_letter_code
_entity_poly.pdbx_strand_id
1 'polypeptide(L)'
;MAHFAHRGHHQHHVNLDPPIDEAPSPPVVPAPPSTTPPEEIPSPAETPSPTTAPTFSDLGATFNDATRALVGGLWQNVVEEGGQGLGSVGRYTSDLTTVQNGLLAEVNAGQFTGATLGHVQAILSDINTAISAANASVNGGGTFGSVAAAEQALRASHLDIINNVKTDPTLTDLATQNGANGFAEVPRALPDGTTAATAPHANLAEIGAIFNDAANQILGGVNEGNKAQITDDINAVITDMQALMTTNPNLFGGLTGVHADAIVRQLQLELTYINEAGISPDAGRASNDNILDIIDIVQGDTNLANMATQGGISGFSPFPDAANPTPKYIDNEAQTAFWANFIAQSNSLGQQAINLVGSHDTQAIGTLITDLRTFEKNVTDFDAAQGGIFEARFDNELLGATSTLGAEVDAMIKGLQSGNAALVAAAADQMHANSADVGGNNIPVTGGTYNPDGLTVAEVLGTPVAAAPAAETPAPTAATATPVVPQADAAAQAAAAPVVHDAPAVLAAHDVVTPTADHDHSGMPELAHHLHHTWG
;
A
#
# COMPACT_ATOMS: atom_id res chain seq x y z
N MET A 1 31.65 42.72 -24.25
CA MET A 1 33.10 42.99 -24.46
C MET A 1 33.84 41.85 -23.79
N ALA A 2 34.26 40.82 -24.55
CA ALA A 2 35.63 40.64 -25.07
C ALA A 2 36.63 40.33 -23.93
N HIS A 3 37.55 39.36 -23.93
CA HIS A 3 38.05 38.29 -24.81
C HIS A 3 39.03 37.47 -23.91
N PHE A 4 39.21 36.13 -24.06
CA PHE A 4 40.42 35.43 -24.60
C PHE A 4 41.79 35.84 -23.98
N ALA A 5 42.86 35.04 -23.80
CA ALA A 5 43.30 33.69 -24.16
C ALA A 5 44.69 33.42 -23.50
N HIS A 6 45.11 32.16 -23.30
CA HIS A 6 46.16 31.39 -24.02
C HIS A 6 47.63 31.33 -23.50
N ARG A 7 48.07 30.06 -23.36
CA ARG A 7 49.31 29.36 -23.81
C ARG A 7 50.71 29.94 -23.60
N GLY A 8 51.62 29.03 -23.22
CA GLY A 8 53.04 29.02 -23.62
C GLY A 8 53.63 27.59 -23.60
N HIS A 9 54.16 27.15 -24.75
CA HIS A 9 54.92 25.90 -24.99
C HIS A 9 56.42 26.06 -24.68
N HIS A 10 57.20 24.96 -24.56
CA HIS A 10 58.39 24.68 -25.38
C HIS A 10 59.09 23.33 -25.03
N GLN A 11 59.44 22.56 -26.07
CA GLN A 11 60.36 21.40 -26.10
C GLN A 11 61.75 21.82 -26.63
N HIS A 12 62.85 21.11 -26.27
CA HIS A 12 63.72 20.33 -27.20
C HIS A 12 65.21 20.08 -26.75
N HIS A 13 65.75 18.92 -27.22
CA HIS A 13 67.16 18.44 -27.42
C HIS A 13 67.96 17.89 -26.21
N VAL A 14 68.54 16.68 -26.11
CA VAL A 14 69.25 15.64 -26.95
C VAL A 14 70.78 15.81 -27.11
N ASN A 15 71.58 14.86 -26.59
CA ASN A 15 72.84 14.24 -27.13
C ASN A 15 73.46 13.24 -26.09
N LEU A 16 73.63 11.93 -26.33
CA LEU A 16 74.58 11.11 -27.15
C LEU A 16 75.96 10.78 -26.49
N ASP A 17 76.10 9.54 -25.95
CA ASP A 17 77.14 8.46 -26.02
C ASP A 17 78.64 8.74 -26.35
N PRO A 18 79.66 7.86 -26.01
CA PRO A 18 79.73 6.43 -26.41
C PRO A 18 80.70 5.49 -25.56
N PRO A 19 81.37 4.41 -26.08
CA PRO A 19 81.17 2.98 -25.70
C PRO A 19 82.44 2.26 -25.18
N ILE A 20 82.40 0.97 -24.78
CA ILE A 20 83.43 -0.09 -25.04
C ILE A 20 82.80 -1.50 -24.82
N ASP A 21 83.15 -2.43 -25.72
CA ASP A 21 82.82 -3.86 -25.84
C ASP A 21 83.98 -4.73 -25.30
N GLU A 22 83.72 -5.85 -24.61
CA GLU A 22 84.57 -7.07 -24.58
C GLU A 22 84.00 -8.20 -23.68
N ALA A 23 83.78 -9.39 -24.25
CA ALA A 23 83.53 -10.69 -23.61
C ALA A 23 84.86 -11.35 -23.14
N PRO A 24 84.97 -12.62 -22.61
CA PRO A 24 83.97 -13.69 -22.39
C PRO A 24 84.15 -14.56 -21.10
N SER A 25 83.28 -15.60 -20.94
CA SER A 25 83.50 -16.96 -20.32
C SER A 25 82.55 -17.30 -19.13
N PRO A 26 82.35 -18.59 -18.72
CA PRO A 26 82.10 -19.88 -19.42
C PRO A 26 80.83 -20.60 -18.80
N PRO A 27 80.52 -21.90 -19.03
CA PRO A 27 79.14 -22.41 -19.12
C PRO A 27 78.50 -22.99 -17.84
N VAL A 28 77.18 -23.17 -17.99
CA VAL A 28 76.09 -23.66 -17.14
C VAL A 28 76.33 -25.00 -16.42
N VAL A 29 75.81 -25.10 -15.18
CA VAL A 29 75.43 -26.35 -14.50
C VAL A 29 73.93 -26.29 -14.13
N PRO A 30 73.10 -27.33 -14.36
CA PRO A 30 71.65 -27.27 -14.14
C PRO A 30 71.25 -27.51 -12.69
N ALA A 31 70.22 -26.78 -12.22
CA ALA A 31 69.49 -27.08 -10.98
C ALA A 31 68.38 -28.13 -11.23
N PRO A 32 68.01 -28.95 -10.24
CA PRO A 32 67.06 -30.07 -10.39
C PRO A 32 65.61 -29.61 -10.63
N PRO A 33 64.75 -30.45 -11.22
CA PRO A 33 63.41 -30.05 -11.65
C PRO A 33 62.48 -29.76 -10.48
N SER A 34 61.84 -28.59 -10.54
CA SER A 34 60.70 -28.21 -9.70
C SER A 34 59.47 -28.96 -10.18
N THR A 35 58.73 -29.58 -9.26
CA THR A 35 57.46 -30.25 -9.50
C THR A 35 56.33 -29.22 -9.59
N THR A 36 56.12 -28.66 -10.78
CA THR A 36 54.92 -27.86 -11.09
C THR A 36 53.91 -28.77 -11.81
N PRO A 37 52.63 -28.82 -11.40
CA PRO A 37 51.58 -29.52 -12.13
C PRO A 37 51.38 -28.92 -13.54
N PRO A 38 50.86 -29.67 -14.52
CA PRO A 38 50.66 -29.18 -15.87
C PRO A 38 49.70 -27.98 -15.91
N GLU A 39 50.10 -27.00 -16.70
CA GLU A 39 49.38 -25.84 -17.17
C GLU A 39 47.95 -26.22 -17.62
N GLU A 40 46.96 -25.68 -16.91
CA GLU A 40 45.54 -25.83 -17.24
C GLU A 40 45.27 -25.11 -18.56
N ILE A 41 44.68 -25.83 -19.51
CA ILE A 41 44.26 -25.33 -20.82
C ILE A 41 43.36 -24.11 -20.57
N PRO A 42 43.55 -22.96 -21.26
CA PRO A 42 42.68 -21.81 -21.07
C PRO A 42 41.25 -22.21 -21.42
N SER A 43 40.35 -22.07 -20.45
CA SER A 43 38.90 -22.24 -20.65
C SER A 43 38.46 -21.43 -21.88
N PRO A 44 37.55 -21.98 -22.71
CA PRO A 44 36.92 -21.19 -23.77
C PRO A 44 36.34 -19.95 -23.12
N ALA A 45 36.62 -18.78 -23.69
CA ALA A 45 36.05 -17.51 -23.26
C ALA A 45 34.55 -17.72 -22.98
N GLU A 46 34.14 -17.47 -21.75
CA GLU A 46 32.73 -17.40 -21.40
C GLU A 46 32.12 -16.34 -22.30
N THR A 47 31.46 -16.79 -23.36
CA THR A 47 30.41 -16.01 -24.02
C THR A 47 29.52 -15.49 -22.90
N PRO A 48 29.26 -14.17 -22.80
CA PRO A 48 28.27 -13.69 -21.87
C PRO A 48 27.00 -14.50 -22.15
N SER A 49 26.46 -15.13 -21.10
CA SER A 49 25.19 -15.84 -21.18
C SER A 49 24.21 -14.96 -21.95
N PRO A 50 23.49 -15.48 -22.97
CA PRO A 50 22.48 -14.69 -23.64
C PRO A 50 21.54 -14.20 -22.54
N THR A 51 21.38 -12.88 -22.42
CA THR A 51 20.28 -12.29 -21.67
C THR A 51 19.03 -12.96 -22.23
N THR A 52 18.50 -13.93 -21.51
CA THR A 52 17.39 -14.74 -22.02
C THR A 52 16.23 -13.77 -22.13
N ALA A 53 15.67 -13.62 -23.34
CA ALA A 53 14.50 -12.77 -23.53
C ALA A 53 13.43 -13.18 -22.50
N PRO A 54 12.72 -12.22 -21.90
CA PRO A 54 11.68 -12.53 -20.91
C PRO A 54 10.69 -13.51 -21.52
N THR A 55 10.31 -14.54 -20.75
CA THR A 55 9.29 -15.51 -21.15
C THR A 55 7.90 -14.88 -21.05
N PHE A 56 6.90 -15.45 -21.74
CA PHE A 56 5.51 -15.02 -21.60
C PHE A 56 5.02 -14.95 -20.14
N SER A 57 5.48 -15.84 -19.25
CA SER A 57 5.16 -15.77 -17.81
C SER A 57 5.82 -14.57 -17.12
N ASP A 58 7.06 -14.21 -17.50
CA ASP A 58 7.75 -13.01 -16.97
C ASP A 58 7.05 -11.73 -17.43
N LEU A 59 6.60 -11.71 -18.69
CA LEU A 59 5.76 -10.62 -19.22
C LEU A 59 4.43 -10.55 -18.46
N GLY A 60 3.83 -11.69 -18.15
CA GLY A 60 2.61 -11.74 -17.36
C GLY A 60 2.78 -11.24 -15.92
N ALA A 61 3.92 -11.50 -15.29
CA ALA A 61 4.25 -10.92 -13.98
C ALA A 61 4.45 -9.39 -14.06
N THR A 62 5.07 -8.90 -15.13
CA THR A 62 5.20 -7.46 -15.39
C THR A 62 3.84 -6.81 -15.63
N PHE A 63 2.92 -7.50 -16.32
CA PHE A 63 1.55 -7.03 -16.51
C PHE A 63 0.79 -6.97 -15.17
N ASN A 64 0.97 -7.95 -14.29
CA ASN A 64 0.38 -7.93 -12.94
C ASN A 64 0.85 -6.71 -12.13
N ASP A 65 2.13 -6.32 -12.25
CA ASP A 65 2.66 -5.09 -11.63
C ASP A 65 1.90 -3.85 -12.12
N ALA A 66 1.63 -3.78 -13.42
CA ALA A 66 0.80 -2.73 -14.01
C ALA A 66 -0.64 -2.77 -13.50
N THR A 67 -1.23 -3.96 -13.33
CA THR A 67 -2.58 -4.11 -12.75
C THR A 67 -2.64 -3.52 -11.34
N ARG A 68 -1.63 -3.76 -10.50
CA ARG A 68 -1.57 -3.21 -9.14
C ARG A 68 -1.54 -1.68 -9.13
N ALA A 69 -0.79 -1.07 -10.06
CA ALA A 69 -0.73 0.39 -10.20
C ALA A 69 -2.06 1.02 -10.68
N LEU A 70 -2.98 0.22 -11.23
CA LEU A 70 -4.23 0.67 -11.85
C LEU A 70 -5.43 0.73 -10.87
N VAL A 71 -5.34 0.04 -9.72
CA VAL A 71 -6.38 0.05 -8.68
C VAL A 71 -6.57 1.47 -8.16
N GLY A 72 -7.80 1.91 -7.90
CA GLY A 72 -8.13 3.30 -7.53
C GLY A 72 -8.09 4.31 -8.70
N GLY A 73 -7.42 3.96 -9.80
CA GLY A 73 -7.14 4.85 -10.91
C GLY A 73 -5.68 5.32 -10.95
N LEU A 74 -5.26 5.83 -12.10
CA LEU A 74 -3.92 6.37 -12.25
C LEU A 74 -3.85 7.79 -11.71
N TRP A 75 -2.76 8.11 -11.02
CA TRP A 75 -2.49 9.44 -10.49
C TRP A 75 -1.13 9.94 -10.97
N GLN A 76 -0.95 11.25 -10.92
CA GLN A 76 0.32 11.92 -11.18
C GLN A 76 0.45 13.19 -10.37
N ASN A 77 1.68 13.47 -9.92
CA ASN A 77 2.02 14.69 -9.20
C ASN A 77 3.17 15.44 -9.85
N VAL A 78 3.21 16.75 -9.59
CA VAL A 78 4.23 17.66 -10.13
C VAL A 78 5.51 17.69 -9.29
N VAL A 79 5.45 17.19 -8.06
CA VAL A 79 6.57 17.14 -7.13
C VAL A 79 6.64 15.73 -6.55
N GLU A 80 7.86 15.21 -6.46
CA GLU A 80 8.13 13.98 -5.73
C GLU A 80 8.06 14.26 -4.24
N GLU A 81 7.21 13.51 -3.55
CA GLU A 81 7.00 13.62 -2.11
C GLU A 81 7.35 12.30 -1.45
N GLY A 82 8.14 12.34 -0.37
CA GLY A 82 8.48 11.14 0.41
C GLY A 82 9.14 10.01 -0.38
N GLY A 83 9.80 10.27 -1.50
CA GLY A 83 10.38 9.19 -2.33
C GLY A 83 9.36 8.33 -3.09
N GLN A 84 8.13 8.81 -3.22
CA GLN A 84 7.01 8.09 -3.87
C GLN A 84 6.96 8.26 -5.39
N GLY A 85 7.96 8.92 -5.97
CA GLY A 85 7.98 9.29 -7.38
C GLY A 85 6.90 10.31 -7.73
N LEU A 86 6.57 10.36 -9.03
CA LEU A 86 5.66 11.37 -9.60
C LEU A 86 4.28 10.80 -9.96
N GLY A 87 3.94 9.60 -9.50
CA GLY A 87 2.65 8.96 -9.79
C GLY A 87 2.73 7.54 -10.34
N SER A 88 1.56 6.89 -10.39
CA SER A 88 1.42 5.51 -10.87
C SER A 88 1.39 5.41 -12.40
N VAL A 89 1.05 6.48 -13.12
CA VAL A 89 0.98 6.48 -14.59
C VAL A 89 2.30 6.10 -15.26
N GLY A 90 3.43 6.57 -14.69
CA GLY A 90 4.76 6.29 -15.22
C GLY A 90 5.14 4.81 -15.07
N ARG A 91 4.87 4.23 -13.90
CA ARG A 91 5.06 2.79 -13.64
C ARG A 91 4.20 1.95 -14.59
N TYR A 92 2.89 2.22 -14.62
CA TYR A 92 1.94 1.52 -15.49
C TYR A 92 2.38 1.49 -16.96
N THR A 93 2.73 2.66 -17.51
CA THR A 93 3.11 2.77 -18.92
C THR A 93 4.49 2.15 -19.21
N SER A 94 5.42 2.18 -18.26
CA SER A 94 6.72 1.50 -18.35
C SER A 94 6.55 -0.02 -18.40
N ASP A 95 5.72 -0.57 -17.51
CA ASP A 95 5.46 -2.01 -17.44
C ASP A 95 4.76 -2.49 -18.72
N LEU A 96 3.72 -1.79 -19.17
CA LEU A 96 3.06 -2.13 -20.43
C LEU A 96 3.97 -1.99 -21.65
N THR A 97 4.88 -1.02 -21.67
CA THR A 97 5.89 -0.91 -22.73
C THR A 97 6.85 -2.11 -22.72
N THR A 98 7.22 -2.58 -21.54
CA THR A 98 8.05 -3.79 -21.37
C THR A 98 7.31 -5.03 -21.89
N VAL A 99 6.04 -5.19 -21.51
CA VAL A 99 5.18 -6.28 -22.01
C VAL A 99 5.04 -6.22 -23.53
N GLN A 100 4.75 -5.04 -24.09
CA GLN A 100 4.64 -4.82 -25.53
C GLN A 100 5.90 -5.25 -26.28
N ASN A 101 7.07 -4.79 -25.83
CA ASN A 101 8.34 -5.10 -26.47
C ASN A 101 8.67 -6.61 -26.40
N GLY A 102 8.38 -7.24 -25.26
CA GLY A 102 8.53 -8.69 -25.08
C GLY A 102 7.64 -9.48 -26.02
N LEU A 103 6.35 -9.16 -26.09
CA LEU A 103 5.39 -9.83 -26.98
C LEU A 103 5.77 -9.64 -28.46
N LEU A 104 6.21 -8.45 -28.86
CA LEU A 104 6.73 -8.23 -30.22
C LEU A 104 7.94 -9.10 -30.52
N ALA A 105 8.85 -9.30 -29.56
CA ALA A 105 9.99 -10.18 -29.72
C ALA A 105 9.55 -11.65 -29.89
N GLU A 106 8.60 -12.13 -29.10
CA GLU A 106 8.05 -13.50 -29.21
C GLU A 106 7.30 -13.73 -30.53
N VAL A 107 6.53 -12.73 -31.00
CA VAL A 107 5.89 -12.75 -32.33
C VAL A 107 6.94 -12.84 -33.43
N ASN A 108 8.00 -12.02 -33.38
CA ASN A 108 9.08 -12.03 -34.36
C ASN A 108 9.89 -13.33 -34.33
N ALA A 109 9.99 -13.98 -33.18
CA ALA A 109 10.60 -15.30 -33.01
C ALA A 109 9.68 -16.45 -33.49
N GLY A 110 8.43 -16.17 -33.88
CA GLY A 110 7.47 -17.16 -34.37
C GLY A 110 6.91 -18.05 -33.27
N GLN A 111 6.86 -17.59 -32.01
CA GLN A 111 6.33 -18.37 -30.88
C GLN A 111 4.83 -18.64 -30.99
N PHE A 112 4.10 -17.76 -31.67
CA PHE A 112 2.64 -17.85 -31.80
C PHE A 112 2.22 -18.12 -33.23
N THR A 113 1.19 -18.94 -33.41
CA THR A 113 0.59 -19.24 -34.72
C THR A 113 -0.94 -19.33 -34.62
N GLY A 114 -1.63 -19.31 -35.76
CA GLY A 114 -3.07 -19.54 -35.82
C GLY A 114 -3.89 -18.55 -34.97
N ALA A 115 -4.86 -19.08 -34.21
CA ALA A 115 -5.73 -18.27 -33.35
C ALA A 115 -4.95 -17.57 -32.23
N THR A 116 -3.98 -18.25 -31.63
CA THR A 116 -3.12 -17.69 -30.57
C THR A 116 -2.34 -16.47 -31.05
N LEU A 117 -1.81 -16.48 -32.28
CA LEU A 117 -1.20 -15.28 -32.86
C LEU A 117 -2.22 -14.13 -33.01
N GLY A 118 -3.46 -14.44 -33.36
CA GLY A 118 -4.56 -13.46 -33.42
C GLY A 118 -4.84 -12.82 -32.05
N HIS A 119 -4.90 -13.63 -30.99
CA HIS A 119 -5.08 -13.13 -29.62
C HIS A 119 -3.88 -12.28 -29.16
N VAL A 120 -2.64 -12.68 -29.44
CA VAL A 120 -1.45 -11.85 -29.13
C VAL A 120 -1.47 -10.52 -29.89
N GLN A 121 -1.92 -10.50 -31.14
CA GLN A 121 -2.07 -9.26 -31.89
C GLN A 121 -3.16 -8.35 -31.32
N ALA A 122 -4.26 -8.91 -30.81
CA ALA A 122 -5.27 -8.16 -30.07
C ALA A 122 -4.69 -7.56 -28.78
N ILE A 123 -3.99 -8.36 -27.98
CA ILE A 123 -3.27 -7.90 -26.77
C ILE A 123 -2.34 -6.74 -27.08
N LEU A 124 -1.54 -6.81 -28.15
CA LEU A 124 -0.65 -5.73 -28.57
C LEU A 124 -1.41 -4.44 -28.95
N SER A 125 -2.59 -4.57 -29.55
CA SER A 125 -3.48 -3.43 -29.85
C SER A 125 -4.06 -2.81 -28.57
N ASP A 126 -4.49 -3.65 -27.64
CA ASP A 126 -5.04 -3.21 -26.36
C ASP A 126 -3.97 -2.55 -25.50
N ILE A 127 -2.74 -3.05 -25.49
CA ILE A 127 -1.61 -2.40 -24.80
C ILE A 127 -1.36 -0.99 -25.35
N ASN A 128 -1.38 -0.81 -26.68
CA ASN A 128 -1.23 0.53 -27.28
C ASN A 128 -2.34 1.49 -26.84
N THR A 129 -3.57 0.98 -26.79
CA THR A 129 -4.74 1.75 -26.35
C THR A 129 -4.62 2.09 -24.87
N ALA A 130 -4.28 1.12 -24.03
CA ALA A 130 -4.07 1.29 -22.60
C ALA A 130 -2.96 2.30 -22.28
N ILE A 131 -1.80 2.25 -22.95
CA ILE A 131 -0.73 3.25 -22.77
C ILE A 131 -1.22 4.65 -23.15
N SER A 132 -1.95 4.77 -24.26
CA SER A 132 -2.49 6.07 -24.70
C SER A 132 -3.55 6.61 -23.74
N ALA A 133 -4.43 5.72 -23.28
CA ALA A 133 -5.50 6.02 -22.35
C ALA A 133 -4.97 6.40 -20.95
N ALA A 134 -3.95 5.70 -20.46
CA ALA A 134 -3.28 6.00 -19.20
C ALA A 134 -2.67 7.41 -19.18
N ASN A 135 -1.99 7.80 -20.26
CA ASN A 135 -1.48 9.17 -20.37
C ASN A 135 -2.61 10.19 -20.48
N ALA A 136 -3.71 9.84 -21.15
CA ALA A 136 -4.84 10.73 -21.33
C ALA A 136 -5.67 10.91 -20.06
N SER A 137 -5.85 9.88 -19.22
CA SER A 137 -6.66 9.94 -18.00
C SER A 137 -6.11 10.98 -17.01
N VAL A 138 -4.79 11.09 -16.90
CA VAL A 138 -4.15 12.08 -16.01
C VAL A 138 -3.90 13.44 -16.70
N ASN A 139 -4.02 13.54 -18.02
CA ASN A 139 -3.76 14.76 -18.80
C ASN A 139 -5.01 15.32 -19.52
N GLY A 140 -6.16 15.29 -18.85
CA GLY A 140 -7.37 15.98 -19.33
C GLY A 140 -8.10 15.30 -20.50
N GLY A 141 -7.86 14.00 -20.73
CA GLY A 141 -8.60 13.16 -21.68
C GLY A 141 -7.99 13.00 -23.06
N GLY A 142 -7.03 13.84 -23.45
CA GLY A 142 -6.25 13.68 -24.69
C GLY A 142 -7.11 13.38 -25.93
N THR A 143 -6.75 12.33 -26.67
CA THR A 143 -7.45 11.88 -27.89
C THR A 143 -8.81 11.23 -27.63
N PHE A 144 -9.11 10.87 -26.37
CA PHE A 144 -10.39 10.27 -25.97
C PHE A 144 -11.45 11.33 -25.68
N GLY A 145 -11.07 12.60 -25.64
CA GLY A 145 -11.98 13.75 -25.51
C GLY A 145 -12.38 14.11 -24.08
N SER A 146 -12.28 13.17 -23.14
CA SER A 146 -12.47 13.41 -21.70
C SER A 146 -11.67 12.41 -20.86
N VAL A 147 -11.40 12.76 -19.60
CA VAL A 147 -10.77 11.85 -18.62
C VAL A 147 -11.60 10.59 -18.47
N ALA A 148 -12.92 10.72 -18.27
CA ALA A 148 -13.84 9.58 -18.15
C ALA A 148 -13.76 8.61 -19.35
N ALA A 149 -13.68 9.13 -20.58
CA ALA A 149 -13.55 8.27 -21.76
C ALA A 149 -12.18 7.58 -21.84
N ALA A 150 -11.11 8.25 -21.40
CA ALA A 150 -9.78 7.65 -21.30
C ALA A 150 -9.75 6.55 -20.24
N GLU A 151 -10.30 6.77 -19.05
CA GLU A 151 -10.39 5.77 -17.98
C GLU A 151 -11.22 4.55 -18.39
N GLN A 152 -12.35 4.75 -19.07
CA GLN A 152 -13.16 3.66 -19.61
C GLN A 152 -12.39 2.84 -20.67
N ALA A 153 -11.67 3.51 -21.58
CA ALA A 153 -10.85 2.82 -22.57
C ALA A 153 -9.67 2.07 -21.92
N LEU A 154 -9.06 2.66 -20.91
CA LEU A 154 -7.98 2.07 -20.12
C LEU A 154 -8.45 0.78 -19.44
N ARG A 155 -9.58 0.85 -18.73
CA ARG A 155 -10.22 -0.29 -18.08
C ARG A 155 -10.56 -1.40 -19.07
N ALA A 156 -11.25 -1.05 -20.17
CA ALA A 156 -11.67 -2.00 -21.19
C ALA A 156 -10.46 -2.74 -21.79
N SER A 157 -9.45 -2.01 -22.25
CA SER A 157 -8.24 -2.61 -22.82
C SER A 157 -7.49 -3.49 -21.81
N HIS A 158 -7.43 -3.09 -20.54
CA HIS A 158 -6.77 -3.89 -19.51
C HIS A 158 -7.50 -5.23 -19.26
N LEU A 159 -8.83 -5.21 -19.19
CA LEU A 159 -9.64 -6.43 -19.05
C LEU A 159 -9.61 -7.30 -20.31
N ASP A 160 -9.60 -6.69 -21.50
CA ASP A 160 -9.50 -7.43 -22.77
C ASP A 160 -8.17 -8.16 -22.89
N ILE A 161 -7.06 -7.60 -22.39
CA ILE A 161 -5.77 -8.30 -22.33
C ILE A 161 -5.88 -9.56 -21.48
N ILE A 162 -6.44 -9.45 -20.26
CA ILE A 162 -6.64 -10.60 -19.37
C ILE A 162 -7.54 -11.64 -20.05
N ASN A 163 -8.65 -11.21 -20.63
CA ASN A 163 -9.62 -12.10 -21.28
C ASN A 163 -9.01 -12.84 -22.49
N ASN A 164 -8.23 -12.16 -23.34
CA ASN A 164 -7.52 -12.79 -24.45
C ASN A 164 -6.55 -13.87 -23.98
N VAL A 165 -5.87 -13.67 -22.85
CA VAL A 165 -4.99 -14.71 -22.27
C VAL A 165 -5.80 -15.87 -21.70
N LYS A 166 -6.84 -15.60 -20.90
CA LYS A 166 -7.61 -16.64 -20.19
C LYS A 166 -8.51 -17.47 -21.10
N THR A 167 -8.91 -16.93 -22.26
CA THR A 167 -9.73 -17.66 -23.24
C THR A 167 -8.92 -18.43 -24.27
N ASP A 168 -7.60 -18.22 -24.34
CA ASP A 168 -6.68 -19.01 -25.15
C ASP A 168 -5.94 -20.05 -24.28
N PRO A 169 -6.18 -21.36 -24.48
CA PRO A 169 -5.51 -22.40 -23.69
C PRO A 169 -3.99 -22.34 -23.78
N THR A 170 -3.42 -21.99 -24.94
CA THR A 170 -1.97 -21.91 -25.14
C THR A 170 -1.39 -20.75 -24.34
N LEU A 171 -2.03 -19.57 -24.36
CA LEU A 171 -1.58 -18.43 -23.58
C LEU A 171 -1.76 -18.66 -22.09
N THR A 172 -2.83 -19.33 -21.68
CA THR A 172 -3.05 -19.72 -20.28
C THR A 172 -1.96 -20.67 -19.79
N ASP A 173 -1.60 -21.69 -20.58
CA ASP A 173 -0.51 -22.63 -20.24
C ASP A 173 0.85 -21.92 -20.16
N LEU A 174 1.12 -20.98 -21.07
CA LEU A 174 2.34 -20.17 -21.05
C LEU A 174 2.39 -19.21 -19.86
N ALA A 175 1.28 -18.55 -19.52
CA ALA A 175 1.18 -17.62 -18.40
C ALA A 175 1.39 -18.30 -17.04
N THR A 176 1.05 -19.59 -16.96
CA THR A 176 1.16 -20.41 -15.74
C THR A 176 2.37 -21.35 -15.73
N GLN A 177 3.23 -21.23 -16.74
CA GLN A 177 4.40 -22.08 -16.88
C GLN A 177 5.30 -21.96 -15.63
N ASN A 178 5.84 -23.10 -15.18
CA ASN A 178 6.70 -23.21 -13.99
C ASN A 178 6.05 -22.72 -12.68
N GLY A 179 4.72 -22.73 -12.59
CA GLY A 179 4.00 -22.30 -11.39
C GLY A 179 3.86 -20.78 -11.28
N ALA A 180 4.16 -20.03 -12.34
CA ALA A 180 3.86 -18.60 -12.42
C ALA A 180 2.34 -18.35 -12.42
N ASN A 181 1.96 -17.10 -12.18
CA ASN A 181 0.58 -16.63 -12.29
C ASN A 181 0.52 -15.33 -13.10
N GLY A 182 1.09 -15.35 -14.31
CA GLY A 182 1.09 -14.18 -15.19
C GLY A 182 -0.31 -13.82 -15.70
N PHE A 183 -0.55 -12.53 -15.98
CA PHE A 183 -1.85 -12.03 -16.42
C PHE A 183 -2.99 -12.54 -15.52
N ALA A 184 -2.80 -12.39 -14.21
CA ALA A 184 -3.72 -12.89 -13.20
C ALA A 184 -5.09 -12.22 -13.34
N GLU A 185 -6.14 -12.93 -12.91
CA GLU A 185 -7.48 -12.34 -12.85
C GLU A 185 -7.51 -11.23 -11.80
N VAL A 186 -8.35 -10.23 -12.05
CA VAL A 186 -8.71 -9.18 -11.07
C VAL A 186 -9.99 -9.61 -10.33
N PRO A 187 -10.38 -8.94 -9.23
CA PRO A 187 -11.67 -9.18 -8.58
C PRO A 187 -12.80 -9.19 -9.61
N ARG A 188 -13.71 -10.17 -9.52
CA ARG A 188 -14.74 -10.35 -10.55
C ARG A 188 -15.87 -9.35 -10.38
N ALA A 189 -16.30 -8.78 -11.51
CA ALA A 189 -17.56 -8.04 -11.58
C ALA A 189 -18.76 -8.97 -11.30
N LEU A 190 -19.85 -8.39 -10.81
CA LEU A 190 -21.12 -9.09 -10.72
C LEU A 190 -21.63 -9.48 -12.12
N PRO A 191 -22.42 -10.57 -12.25
CA PRO A 191 -22.96 -10.97 -13.54
C PRO A 191 -23.85 -9.89 -14.17
N ASP A 192 -23.81 -9.77 -15.49
CA ASP A 192 -24.62 -8.81 -16.25
C ASP A 192 -26.08 -8.74 -15.77
N GLY A 193 -26.54 -7.53 -15.45
CA GLY A 193 -27.90 -7.27 -14.97
C GLY A 193 -28.12 -7.53 -13.48
N THR A 194 -27.10 -7.99 -12.76
CA THR A 194 -27.07 -8.03 -11.30
C THR A 194 -26.51 -6.70 -10.79
N THR A 195 -27.12 -6.18 -9.73
CA THR A 195 -26.68 -4.98 -9.02
C THR A 195 -26.46 -5.35 -7.55
N ALA A 196 -25.80 -4.49 -6.77
CA ALA A 196 -25.74 -4.66 -5.32
C ALA A 196 -27.10 -4.99 -4.70
N ALA A 197 -28.18 -4.29 -5.08
CA ALA A 197 -29.52 -4.53 -4.53
C ALA A 197 -30.15 -5.89 -4.87
N THR A 198 -29.61 -6.62 -5.84
CA THR A 198 -30.16 -7.91 -6.32
C THR A 198 -29.18 -9.07 -6.16
N ALA A 199 -27.93 -8.78 -5.79
CA ALA A 199 -26.94 -9.77 -5.44
C ALA A 199 -27.36 -10.53 -4.16
N PRO A 200 -26.78 -11.70 -3.87
CA PRO A 200 -26.91 -12.35 -2.57
C PRO A 200 -26.19 -11.56 -1.45
N HIS A 201 -26.69 -11.63 -0.22
CA HIS A 201 -26.18 -10.88 0.95
C HIS A 201 -26.12 -11.73 2.25
N ALA A 202 -26.24 -13.06 2.16
CA ALA A 202 -26.49 -13.92 3.31
C ALA A 202 -25.25 -14.14 4.20
N ASN A 203 -24.05 -13.99 3.65
CA ASN A 203 -22.78 -14.25 4.34
C ASN A 203 -21.65 -13.35 3.79
N LEU A 204 -20.48 -13.36 4.44
CA LEU A 204 -19.36 -12.50 4.07
C LEU A 204 -18.82 -12.76 2.67
N ALA A 205 -18.87 -13.99 2.16
CA ALA A 205 -18.41 -14.30 0.80
C ALA A 205 -19.32 -13.63 -0.26
N GLU A 206 -20.63 -13.64 -0.03
CA GLU A 206 -21.61 -12.98 -0.90
C GLU A 206 -21.49 -11.45 -0.84
N ILE A 207 -21.35 -10.88 0.36
CA ILE A 207 -21.06 -9.45 0.55
C ILE A 207 -19.75 -9.06 -0.16
N GLY A 208 -18.71 -9.89 0.00
CA GLY A 208 -17.43 -9.69 -0.66
C GLY A 208 -17.49 -9.83 -2.18
N ALA A 209 -18.49 -10.48 -2.75
CA ALA A 209 -18.69 -10.49 -4.20
C ALA A 209 -19.23 -9.14 -4.71
N ILE A 210 -19.99 -8.40 -3.90
CA ILE A 210 -20.40 -7.02 -4.19
C ILE A 210 -19.18 -6.10 -4.08
N PHE A 211 -18.33 -6.28 -3.07
CA PHE A 211 -17.05 -5.58 -2.99
C PHE A 211 -16.17 -5.83 -4.21
N ASN A 212 -16.09 -7.08 -4.69
CA ASN A 212 -15.32 -7.40 -5.89
C ASN A 212 -15.84 -6.66 -7.14
N ASP A 213 -17.15 -6.40 -7.24
CA ASP A 213 -17.71 -5.58 -8.32
C ASP A 213 -17.21 -4.14 -8.23
N ALA A 214 -17.30 -3.52 -7.04
CA ALA A 214 -16.76 -2.18 -6.82
C ALA A 214 -15.26 -2.10 -7.15
N ALA A 215 -14.47 -3.03 -6.62
CA ALA A 215 -13.03 -3.12 -6.85
C ALA A 215 -12.70 -3.32 -8.34
N ASN A 216 -13.48 -4.17 -9.04
CA ASN A 216 -13.36 -4.32 -10.48
C ASN A 216 -13.65 -2.99 -11.17
N GLN A 217 -14.80 -2.37 -10.92
CA GLN A 217 -15.25 -1.12 -11.56
C GLN A 217 -14.31 0.06 -11.36
N ILE A 218 -13.58 0.09 -10.25
CA ILE A 218 -12.57 1.10 -9.91
C ILE A 218 -11.30 1.00 -10.79
N LEU A 219 -11.03 -0.14 -11.44
CA LEU A 219 -9.87 -0.27 -12.33
C LEU A 219 -9.90 0.81 -13.41
N GLY A 220 -8.85 1.63 -13.45
CA GLY A 220 -8.76 2.73 -14.39
C GLY A 220 -9.36 4.04 -13.91
N GLY A 221 -10.00 4.08 -12.75
CA GLY A 221 -10.46 5.29 -12.07
C GLY A 221 -11.98 5.39 -11.92
N VAL A 222 -12.39 6.35 -11.09
CA VAL A 222 -13.80 6.68 -10.83
C VAL A 222 -14.21 7.87 -11.69
N ASN A 223 -15.27 7.71 -12.48
CA ASN A 223 -15.83 8.74 -13.34
C ASN A 223 -17.36 8.69 -13.36
N GLU A 224 -17.97 9.64 -14.07
CA GLU A 224 -19.44 9.73 -14.20
C GLU A 224 -20.10 8.43 -14.70
N GLY A 225 -19.38 7.61 -15.47
CA GLY A 225 -19.92 6.35 -16.02
C GLY A 225 -20.03 5.21 -15.02
N ASN A 226 -19.18 5.15 -13.99
CA ASN A 226 -19.13 4.05 -13.01
C ASN A 226 -19.40 4.48 -11.56
N LYS A 227 -19.26 5.77 -11.24
CA LYS A 227 -19.34 6.31 -9.86
C LYS A 227 -20.61 5.91 -9.13
N ALA A 228 -21.77 5.97 -9.79
CA ALA A 228 -23.04 5.61 -9.16
C ALA A 228 -23.07 4.13 -8.74
N GLN A 229 -22.66 3.22 -9.63
CA GLN A 229 -22.60 1.79 -9.32
C GLN A 229 -21.61 1.49 -8.20
N ILE A 230 -20.39 2.03 -8.27
CA ILE A 230 -19.37 1.84 -7.23
C ILE A 230 -19.90 2.35 -5.88
N THR A 231 -20.55 3.50 -5.86
CA THR A 231 -21.15 4.07 -4.64
C THR A 231 -22.24 3.16 -4.08
N ASP A 232 -23.11 2.62 -4.93
CA ASP A 232 -24.19 1.71 -4.52
C ASP A 232 -23.61 0.39 -3.96
N ASP A 233 -22.58 -0.16 -4.60
CA ASP A 233 -21.90 -1.38 -4.17
C ASP A 233 -21.21 -1.17 -2.81
N ILE A 234 -20.42 -0.11 -2.63
CA ILE A 234 -19.75 0.20 -1.37
C ILE A 234 -20.76 0.43 -0.24
N ASN A 235 -21.86 1.16 -0.50
CA ASN A 235 -22.91 1.36 0.50
C ASN A 235 -23.60 0.05 0.91
N ALA A 236 -23.83 -0.86 -0.03
CA ALA A 236 -24.37 -2.18 0.27
C ALA A 236 -23.40 -2.97 1.16
N VAL A 237 -22.11 -3.03 0.79
CA VAL A 237 -21.09 -3.72 1.59
C VAL A 237 -21.02 -3.17 3.02
N ILE A 238 -21.01 -1.85 3.20
CA ILE A 238 -21.05 -1.21 4.53
C ILE A 238 -22.27 -1.68 5.32
N THR A 239 -23.46 -1.56 4.72
CA THR A 239 -24.72 -1.87 5.38
C THR A 239 -24.79 -3.35 5.78
N ASP A 240 -24.39 -4.24 4.88
CA ASP A 240 -24.49 -5.68 5.08
C ASP A 240 -23.42 -6.21 6.02
N MET A 241 -22.20 -5.66 5.99
CA MET A 241 -21.18 -5.99 6.99
C MET A 241 -21.63 -5.60 8.40
N GLN A 242 -22.16 -4.38 8.57
CA GLN A 242 -22.70 -3.93 9.86
C GLN A 242 -23.86 -4.83 10.33
N ALA A 243 -24.76 -5.21 9.42
CA ALA A 243 -25.86 -6.13 9.72
C ALA A 243 -25.37 -7.54 10.08
N LEU A 244 -24.36 -8.05 9.37
CA LEU A 244 -23.77 -9.37 9.59
C LEU A 244 -23.06 -9.43 10.94
N MET A 245 -22.27 -8.41 11.28
CA MET A 245 -21.60 -8.25 12.57
C MET A 245 -22.59 -8.18 13.72
N THR A 246 -23.68 -7.42 13.55
CA THR A 246 -24.74 -7.29 14.56
C THR A 246 -25.51 -8.59 14.76
N THR A 247 -25.82 -9.30 13.69
CA THR A 247 -26.63 -10.53 13.73
C THR A 247 -25.81 -11.73 14.24
N ASN A 248 -24.50 -11.75 13.97
CA ASN A 248 -23.62 -12.87 14.29
C ASN A 248 -22.40 -12.43 15.11
N PRO A 249 -22.58 -11.82 16.30
CA PRO A 249 -21.48 -11.22 17.06
C PRO A 249 -20.39 -12.23 17.46
N ASN A 250 -20.73 -13.52 17.56
CA ASN A 250 -19.76 -14.58 17.86
C ASN A 250 -18.76 -14.85 16.73
N LEU A 251 -19.10 -14.50 15.48
CA LEU A 251 -18.19 -14.61 14.34
C LEU A 251 -17.15 -13.47 14.33
N PHE A 252 -17.44 -12.37 15.03
CA PHE A 252 -16.66 -11.14 15.04
C PHE A 252 -16.18 -10.80 16.46
N GLY A 253 -15.82 -11.81 17.25
CA GLY A 253 -15.21 -11.62 18.56
C GLY A 253 -13.72 -11.29 18.46
N GLY A 254 -13.18 -10.57 19.46
CA GLY A 254 -11.75 -10.29 19.56
C GLY A 254 -11.22 -9.52 18.34
N LEU A 255 -10.04 -9.91 17.86
CA LEU A 255 -9.32 -9.23 16.78
C LEU A 255 -10.11 -9.22 15.46
N THR A 256 -10.78 -10.32 15.11
CA THR A 256 -11.66 -10.40 13.92
C THR A 256 -12.77 -9.35 13.94
N GLY A 257 -13.27 -8.98 15.12
CA GLY A 257 -14.24 -7.90 15.26
C GLY A 257 -13.64 -6.51 15.02
N VAL A 258 -12.40 -6.30 15.46
CA VAL A 258 -11.66 -5.04 15.22
C VAL A 258 -11.37 -4.87 13.74
N HIS A 259 -10.89 -5.93 13.08
CA HIS A 259 -10.66 -5.96 11.63
C HIS A 259 -11.94 -5.71 10.82
N ALA A 260 -13.05 -6.35 11.19
CA ALA A 260 -14.33 -6.12 10.50
C ALA A 260 -14.83 -4.67 10.67
N ASP A 261 -14.61 -4.04 11.83
CA ASP A 261 -14.94 -2.63 12.06
C ASP A 261 -14.02 -1.69 11.25
N ALA A 262 -12.73 -2.01 11.16
CA ALA A 262 -11.77 -1.28 10.33
C ALA A 262 -12.16 -1.30 8.84
N ILE A 263 -12.55 -2.47 8.30
CA ILE A 263 -13.05 -2.59 6.91
C ILE A 263 -14.26 -1.69 6.70
N VAL A 264 -15.24 -1.70 7.61
CA VAL A 264 -16.45 -0.86 7.49
C VAL A 264 -16.08 0.64 7.46
N ARG A 265 -15.13 1.06 8.29
CA ARG A 265 -14.65 2.45 8.35
C ARG A 265 -13.87 2.86 7.10
N GLN A 266 -13.02 1.98 6.59
CA GLN A 266 -12.32 2.21 5.33
C GLN A 266 -13.24 2.25 4.13
N LEU A 267 -14.31 1.45 4.11
CA LEU A 267 -15.35 1.58 3.08
C LEU A 267 -16.06 2.94 3.17
N GLN A 268 -16.25 3.50 4.37
CA GLN A 268 -16.79 4.86 4.53
C GLN A 268 -15.79 5.91 4.03
N LEU A 269 -14.50 5.70 4.25
CA LEU A 269 -13.44 6.54 3.70
C LEU A 269 -13.39 6.46 2.16
N GLU A 270 -13.61 5.27 1.59
CA GLU A 270 -13.66 5.08 0.13
C GLU A 270 -14.74 5.95 -0.52
N LEU A 271 -15.89 6.10 0.14
CA LEU A 271 -16.95 6.99 -0.34
C LEU A 271 -16.47 8.45 -0.43
N THR A 272 -15.53 8.89 0.40
CA THR A 272 -14.89 10.20 0.28
C THR A 272 -14.05 10.26 -1.00
N TYR A 273 -13.16 9.30 -1.24
CA TYR A 273 -12.31 9.31 -2.44
C TYR A 273 -13.08 9.15 -3.75
N ILE A 274 -14.13 8.32 -3.77
CA ILE A 274 -15.09 8.24 -4.88
C ILE A 274 -15.71 9.62 -5.15
N ASN A 275 -15.99 10.39 -4.10
CA ASN A 275 -16.54 11.73 -4.22
C ASN A 275 -15.51 12.75 -4.72
N GLU A 276 -14.24 12.58 -4.36
CA GLU A 276 -13.12 13.43 -4.76
C GLU A 276 -12.50 13.06 -6.11
N ALA A 277 -12.90 11.95 -6.71
CA ALA A 277 -12.44 11.55 -8.03
C ALA A 277 -12.64 12.66 -9.08
N GLY A 278 -11.56 13.03 -9.77
CA GLY A 278 -11.51 14.14 -10.72
C GLY A 278 -11.47 15.54 -10.09
N ILE A 279 -11.47 15.63 -8.76
CA ILE A 279 -11.34 16.88 -7.97
C ILE A 279 -9.97 16.91 -7.31
N SER A 280 -9.62 15.87 -6.55
CA SER A 280 -8.31 15.70 -5.92
C SER A 280 -7.38 14.90 -6.84
N PRO A 281 -6.13 15.36 -7.08
CA PRO A 281 -5.14 14.60 -7.84
C PRO A 281 -4.69 13.32 -7.10
N ASP A 282 -4.90 13.26 -5.79
CA ASP A 282 -4.43 12.17 -4.93
C ASP A 282 -5.54 11.14 -4.63
N ALA A 283 -6.81 11.41 -4.99
CA ALA A 283 -7.93 10.49 -4.73
C ALA A 283 -7.72 9.08 -5.31
N GLY A 284 -7.08 8.98 -6.49
CA GLY A 284 -6.75 7.67 -7.07
C GLY A 284 -5.67 6.92 -6.27
N ARG A 285 -4.71 7.65 -5.67
CA ARG A 285 -3.71 7.08 -4.77
C ARG A 285 -4.36 6.57 -3.48
N ALA A 286 -5.24 7.38 -2.89
CA ALA A 286 -5.89 7.06 -1.64
C ALA A 286 -6.90 5.90 -1.77
N SER A 287 -7.67 5.88 -2.86
CA SER A 287 -8.54 4.76 -3.21
C SER A 287 -7.75 3.47 -3.48
N ASN A 288 -6.58 3.57 -4.12
CA ASN A 288 -5.69 2.41 -4.30
C ASN A 288 -5.30 1.80 -2.95
N ASP A 289 -4.84 2.63 -2.01
CA ASP A 289 -4.43 2.13 -0.70
C ASP A 289 -5.58 1.52 0.07
N ASN A 290 -6.69 2.24 0.13
CA ASN A 290 -7.84 1.85 0.91
C ASN A 290 -8.49 0.55 0.41
N ILE A 291 -8.59 0.34 -0.92
CA ILE A 291 -9.11 -0.92 -1.48
C ILE A 291 -8.17 -2.10 -1.24
N LEU A 292 -6.86 -1.89 -1.32
CA LEU A 292 -5.86 -2.93 -1.09
C LEU A 292 -5.79 -3.32 0.39
N ASP A 293 -5.86 -2.35 1.30
CA ASP A 293 -5.86 -2.61 2.75
C ASP A 293 -7.10 -3.40 3.19
N ILE A 294 -8.29 -3.07 2.68
CA ILE A 294 -9.50 -3.85 2.94
C ILE A 294 -9.31 -5.32 2.54
N ILE A 295 -8.71 -5.57 1.38
CA ILE A 295 -8.39 -6.92 0.91
C ILE A 295 -7.39 -7.58 1.88
N ASP A 296 -6.32 -6.88 2.22
CA ASP A 296 -5.23 -7.44 3.03
C ASP A 296 -5.68 -7.71 4.48
N ILE A 297 -6.56 -6.89 5.05
CA ILE A 297 -7.22 -7.17 6.34
C ILE A 297 -8.05 -8.46 6.25
N VAL A 298 -8.84 -8.65 5.19
CA VAL A 298 -9.63 -9.88 5.01
C VAL A 298 -8.74 -11.10 4.82
N GLN A 299 -7.69 -11.01 4.01
CA GLN A 299 -6.78 -12.14 3.73
C GLN A 299 -5.87 -12.45 4.92
N GLY A 300 -5.48 -11.43 5.69
CA GLY A 300 -4.63 -11.55 6.87
C GLY A 300 -5.36 -12.09 8.11
N ASP A 301 -6.65 -11.83 8.25
CA ASP A 301 -7.48 -12.43 9.31
C ASP A 301 -8.01 -13.81 8.87
N THR A 302 -7.52 -14.87 9.52
CA THR A 302 -7.91 -16.25 9.18
C THR A 302 -9.42 -16.49 9.26
N ASN A 303 -10.14 -15.84 10.18
CA ASN A 303 -11.59 -16.01 10.27
C ASN A 303 -12.30 -15.25 9.15
N LEU A 304 -11.89 -14.01 8.85
CA LEU A 304 -12.44 -13.25 7.72
C LEU A 304 -12.17 -13.96 6.39
N ALA A 305 -10.95 -14.42 6.14
CA ALA A 305 -10.58 -15.18 4.93
C ALA A 305 -11.44 -16.44 4.76
N ASN A 306 -11.66 -17.20 5.84
CA ASN A 306 -12.53 -18.37 5.82
C ASN A 306 -13.99 -18.01 5.58
N MET A 307 -14.46 -16.87 6.10
CA MET A 307 -15.83 -16.39 5.88
C MET A 307 -16.03 -15.85 4.46
N ALA A 308 -15.02 -15.20 3.89
CA ALA A 308 -15.02 -14.62 2.54
C ALA A 308 -14.95 -15.68 1.42
N THR A 309 -14.63 -16.94 1.75
CA THR A 309 -14.52 -18.06 0.80
C THR A 309 -15.62 -19.12 0.92
N GLN A 310 -16.67 -18.84 1.69
CA GLN A 310 -17.77 -19.77 1.94
C GLN A 310 -18.59 -20.06 0.68
N GLY A 311 -19.13 -21.29 0.60
CA GLY A 311 -20.05 -21.66 -0.48
C GLY A 311 -19.42 -21.76 -1.87
N GLY A 312 -18.08 -21.73 -1.97
CA GLY A 312 -17.36 -21.70 -3.24
C GLY A 312 -17.38 -20.32 -3.92
N ILE A 313 -17.80 -19.28 -3.20
CA ILE A 313 -17.73 -17.88 -3.60
C ILE A 313 -16.43 -17.31 -3.02
N SER A 314 -15.68 -16.56 -3.82
CA SER A 314 -14.48 -15.83 -3.37
C SER A 314 -14.81 -14.34 -3.30
N GLY A 315 -15.31 -13.88 -2.16
CA GLY A 315 -15.48 -12.46 -1.87
C GLY A 315 -14.16 -11.82 -1.42
N PHE A 316 -14.03 -10.49 -1.56
CA PHE A 316 -12.79 -9.76 -1.24
C PHE A 316 -11.56 -10.39 -1.91
N SER A 317 -11.71 -10.74 -3.19
CA SER A 317 -10.65 -11.37 -3.97
C SER A 317 -9.47 -10.42 -4.10
N PRO A 318 -8.22 -10.91 -4.05
CA PRO A 318 -7.06 -10.07 -4.19
C PRO A 318 -6.87 -9.59 -5.64
N PHE A 319 -6.22 -8.43 -5.78
CA PHE A 319 -5.55 -8.06 -7.02
C PHE A 319 -4.22 -8.82 -7.16
N PRO A 320 -3.67 -8.95 -8.37
CA PRO A 320 -2.34 -9.52 -8.56
C PRO A 320 -1.27 -8.79 -7.73
N ASP A 321 -0.33 -9.53 -7.14
CA ASP A 321 0.78 -8.96 -6.36
C ASP A 321 1.66 -8.03 -7.19
N ALA A 322 2.18 -6.99 -6.55
CA ALA A 322 3.23 -6.17 -7.13
C ALA A 322 4.48 -7.02 -7.37
N ALA A 323 5.07 -6.92 -8.56
CA ALA A 323 6.40 -7.46 -8.83
C ALA A 323 7.48 -6.66 -8.09
N ASN A 324 7.24 -5.35 -7.89
CA ASN A 324 8.11 -4.47 -7.13
C ASN A 324 7.33 -3.86 -5.96
N PRO A 325 7.80 -4.02 -4.72
CA PRO A 325 7.19 -3.37 -3.57
C PRO A 325 7.13 -1.86 -3.76
N THR A 326 6.07 -1.26 -3.27
CA THR A 326 5.96 0.19 -3.20
C THR A 326 7.16 0.78 -2.42
N PRO A 327 7.84 1.82 -2.94
CA PRO A 327 8.93 2.45 -2.22
C PRO A 327 8.48 2.94 -0.84
N LYS A 328 9.33 2.77 0.17
CA LYS A 328 9.08 3.32 1.50
C LYS A 328 9.02 4.84 1.47
N TYR A 329 8.13 5.42 2.27
CA TYR A 329 8.01 6.86 2.40
C TYR A 329 9.20 7.44 3.19
N ILE A 330 9.92 8.39 2.60
CA ILE A 330 11.06 9.06 3.22
C ILE A 330 10.54 10.26 4.00
N ASP A 331 10.69 10.20 5.32
CA ASP A 331 10.16 11.22 6.21
C ASP A 331 10.97 12.52 6.15
N ASN A 332 10.29 13.65 6.38
CA ASN A 332 10.90 14.88 6.83
C ASN A 332 11.10 14.86 8.38
N GLU A 333 11.66 15.93 8.95
CA GLU A 333 11.90 16.01 10.40
C GLU A 333 10.62 15.90 11.25
N ALA A 334 9.52 16.53 10.81
CA ALA A 334 8.24 16.51 11.52
C ALA A 334 7.59 15.13 11.44
N GLN A 335 7.57 14.51 10.25
CA GLN A 335 7.09 13.15 10.03
C GLN A 335 7.91 12.14 10.83
N THR A 336 9.23 12.33 10.94
CA THR A 336 10.09 11.45 11.75
C THR A 336 9.72 11.49 13.23
N ALA A 337 9.53 12.69 13.77
CA ALA A 337 9.12 12.86 15.16
C ALA A 337 7.69 12.31 15.40
N PHE A 338 6.81 12.49 14.41
CA PHE A 338 5.45 11.99 14.44
C PHE A 338 5.41 10.47 14.50
N TRP A 339 6.04 9.75 13.56
CA TRP A 339 6.02 8.29 13.52
C TRP A 339 6.66 7.66 14.77
N ALA A 340 7.77 8.23 15.23
CA ALA A 340 8.40 7.76 16.46
C ALA A 340 7.48 7.92 17.68
N ASN A 341 6.69 8.99 17.71
CA ASN A 341 5.71 9.22 18.76
C ASN A 341 4.45 8.37 18.57
N PHE A 342 3.99 8.15 17.34
CA PHE A 342 2.86 7.28 17.01
C PHE A 342 3.10 5.87 17.52
N ILE A 343 4.24 5.26 17.16
CA ILE A 343 4.65 3.92 17.61
C ILE A 343 4.74 3.86 19.14
N ALA A 344 5.44 4.81 19.75
CA ALA A 344 5.60 4.85 21.20
C ALA A 344 4.25 4.99 21.94
N GLN A 345 3.34 5.84 21.45
CA GLN A 345 2.02 6.02 22.05
C GLN A 345 1.12 4.81 21.83
N SER A 346 1.10 4.22 20.64
CA SER A 346 0.35 2.99 20.37
C SER A 346 0.70 1.88 21.37
N ASN A 347 2.00 1.63 21.55
CA ASN A 347 2.50 0.60 22.47
C ASN A 347 2.23 0.95 23.94
N SER A 348 2.53 2.19 24.36
CA SER A 348 2.41 2.58 25.76
C SER A 348 0.95 2.71 26.23
N LEU A 349 0.03 3.18 25.38
CA LEU A 349 -1.40 3.24 25.69
C LEU A 349 -2.03 1.85 25.71
N GLY A 350 -1.67 0.97 24.75
CA GLY A 350 -2.09 -0.42 24.75
C GLY A 350 -1.69 -1.15 26.03
N GLN A 351 -0.42 -1.01 26.44
CA GLN A 351 0.08 -1.63 27.68
C GLN A 351 -0.62 -1.08 28.93
N GLN A 352 -0.93 0.21 28.98
CA GLN A 352 -1.70 0.81 30.08
C GLN A 352 -3.13 0.25 30.13
N ALA A 353 -3.77 0.08 28.97
CA ALA A 353 -5.11 -0.48 28.90
C ALA A 353 -5.17 -1.93 29.41
N ILE A 354 -4.22 -2.77 28.99
CA ILE A 354 -4.08 -4.15 29.47
C ILE A 354 -3.93 -4.20 30.99
N ASN A 355 -3.15 -3.27 31.57
CA ASN A 355 -2.94 -3.22 33.02
C ASN A 355 -4.18 -2.72 33.80
N LEU A 356 -5.02 -1.88 33.18
CA LEU A 356 -6.17 -1.27 33.84
C LEU A 356 -7.48 -2.04 33.68
N VAL A 357 -7.65 -2.81 32.61
CA VAL A 357 -8.90 -3.54 32.35
C VAL A 357 -9.22 -4.51 33.50
N GLY A 358 -10.45 -4.46 34.00
CA GLY A 358 -10.90 -5.28 35.14
C GLY A 358 -10.45 -4.78 36.53
N SER A 359 -9.66 -3.71 36.64
CA SER A 359 -9.23 -3.14 37.94
C SER A 359 -10.36 -2.46 38.74
N HIS A 360 -11.47 -2.12 38.08
CA HIS A 360 -12.56 -1.29 38.60
C HIS A 360 -12.14 0.13 39.04
N ASP A 361 -10.91 0.59 38.72
CA ASP A 361 -10.48 1.96 38.94
C ASP A 361 -11.07 2.88 37.86
N THR A 362 -12.28 3.37 38.12
CA THR A 362 -13.03 4.20 37.16
C THR A 362 -12.36 5.53 36.86
N GLN A 363 -11.53 6.05 37.77
CA GLN A 363 -10.79 7.30 37.54
C GLN A 363 -9.59 7.07 36.61
N ALA A 364 -8.81 6.02 36.85
CA ALA A 364 -7.70 5.66 35.99
C ALA A 364 -8.18 5.28 34.59
N ILE A 365 -9.25 4.47 34.49
CA ILE A 365 -9.87 4.13 33.21
C ILE A 365 -10.37 5.37 32.48
N GLY A 366 -11.05 6.29 33.18
CA GLY A 366 -11.53 7.54 32.57
C GLY A 366 -10.40 8.45 32.07
N THR A 367 -9.26 8.46 32.76
CA THR A 367 -8.06 9.18 32.33
C THR A 367 -7.49 8.57 31.05
N LEU A 368 -7.29 7.25 31.03
CA LEU A 368 -6.76 6.55 29.86
C LEU A 368 -7.68 6.70 28.63
N ILE A 369 -9.01 6.66 28.79
CA ILE A 369 -9.95 6.91 27.70
C ILE A 369 -9.76 8.33 27.12
N THR A 370 -9.47 9.32 27.97
CA THR A 370 -9.20 10.70 27.52
C THR A 370 -7.88 10.76 26.75
N ASP A 371 -6.86 10.05 27.21
CA ASP A 371 -5.55 9.99 26.55
C ASP A 371 -5.66 9.30 25.18
N LEU A 372 -6.41 8.20 25.06
CA LEU A 372 -6.69 7.51 23.79
C LEU A 372 -7.37 8.43 22.77
N ARG A 373 -8.40 9.19 23.19
CA ARG A 373 -9.07 10.16 22.30
C ARG A 373 -8.18 11.32 21.92
N THR A 374 -7.30 11.74 22.83
CA THR A 374 -6.32 12.78 22.54
C THR A 374 -5.27 12.29 21.55
N PHE A 375 -4.82 11.05 21.68
CA PHE A 375 -3.92 10.40 20.74
C PHE A 375 -4.53 10.32 19.34
N GLU A 376 -5.74 9.74 19.21
CA GLU A 376 -6.50 9.67 17.95
C GLU A 376 -6.60 11.06 17.30
N LYS A 377 -7.03 12.07 18.07
CA LYS A 377 -7.16 13.44 17.57
C LYS A 377 -5.84 14.03 17.08
N ASN A 378 -4.75 13.87 17.85
CA ASN A 378 -3.46 14.44 17.48
C ASN A 378 -2.90 13.79 16.21
N VAL A 379 -3.18 12.50 16.01
CA VAL A 379 -2.83 11.77 14.79
C VAL A 379 -3.57 12.36 13.59
N THR A 380 -4.90 12.49 13.68
CA THR A 380 -5.71 13.08 12.60
C THR A 380 -5.33 14.53 12.30
N ASP A 381 -5.07 15.34 13.32
CA ASP A 381 -4.67 16.73 13.13
C ASP A 381 -3.29 16.84 12.45
N PHE A 382 -2.38 15.88 12.69
CA PHE A 382 -1.07 15.87 12.04
C PHE A 382 -1.18 15.48 10.56
N ASP A 383 -1.95 14.45 10.27
CA ASP A 383 -2.19 13.92 8.93
C ASP A 383 -2.79 14.98 8.00
N ALA A 384 -3.90 15.59 8.42
CA ALA A 384 -4.54 16.70 7.70
C ALA A 384 -3.61 17.94 7.55
N ALA A 385 -2.61 18.09 8.42
CA ALA A 385 -1.63 19.17 8.31
C ALA A 385 -0.49 18.87 7.33
N GLN A 386 -0.24 17.60 6.98
CA GLN A 386 0.72 17.24 5.94
C GLN A 386 0.12 17.45 4.55
N GLY A 387 -1.09 16.94 4.32
CA GLY A 387 -1.75 16.98 3.02
C GLY A 387 -1.04 16.14 1.94
N GLY A 388 -1.54 16.24 0.71
CA GLY A 388 -0.86 15.70 -0.48
C GLY A 388 -0.70 14.18 -0.43
N ILE A 389 0.48 13.68 -0.81
CA ILE A 389 0.73 12.23 -0.88
C ILE A 389 0.91 11.60 0.48
N PHE A 390 1.28 12.37 1.52
CA PHE A 390 1.24 11.86 2.87
C PHE A 390 -0.20 11.50 3.29
N GLU A 391 -1.12 12.47 3.21
CA GLU A 391 -2.54 12.28 3.57
C GLU A 391 -3.14 11.12 2.76
N ALA A 392 -2.97 11.15 1.43
CA ALA A 392 -3.49 10.09 0.55
C ALA A 392 -2.89 8.71 0.78
N ARG A 393 -1.78 8.58 1.53
CA ARG A 393 -1.17 7.29 1.88
C ARG A 393 -1.55 6.78 3.25
N PHE A 394 -1.93 7.68 4.15
CA PHE A 394 -2.04 7.37 5.57
C PHE A 394 -3.41 7.69 6.15
N ASP A 395 -4.32 8.28 5.38
CA ASP A 395 -5.69 8.57 5.83
C ASP A 395 -6.41 7.29 6.31
N ASN A 396 -6.22 6.15 5.65
CA ASN A 396 -6.84 4.88 6.06
C ASN A 396 -6.31 4.38 7.42
N GLU A 397 -5.13 4.82 7.87
CA GLU A 397 -4.59 4.57 9.22
C GLU A 397 -4.81 5.71 10.22
N LEU A 398 -4.88 6.96 9.77
CA LEU A 398 -4.77 8.15 10.63
C LEU A 398 -6.01 9.05 10.66
N LEU A 399 -6.89 8.97 9.65
CA LEU A 399 -8.02 9.90 9.49
C LEU A 399 -9.19 9.59 10.44
N GLY A 400 -8.98 9.90 11.71
CA GLY A 400 -9.98 9.93 12.76
C GLY A 400 -10.78 8.65 12.86
N ALA A 401 -12.10 8.81 13.01
CA ALA A 401 -13.01 7.69 13.21
C ALA A 401 -13.17 6.78 11.97
N THR A 402 -12.68 7.16 10.79
CA THR A 402 -12.76 6.32 9.58
C THR A 402 -11.49 5.50 9.32
N SER A 403 -10.50 5.58 10.21
CA SER A 403 -9.23 4.87 10.08
C SER A 403 -9.16 3.54 10.85
N THR A 404 -8.12 2.74 10.59
CA THR A 404 -7.76 1.57 11.40
C THR A 404 -7.51 1.95 12.86
N LEU A 405 -6.77 3.04 13.11
CA LEU A 405 -6.54 3.55 14.46
C LEU A 405 -7.85 3.92 15.16
N GLY A 406 -8.80 4.52 14.43
CA GLY A 406 -10.13 4.84 14.95
C GLY A 406 -10.88 3.57 15.42
N ALA A 407 -10.84 2.50 14.64
CA ALA A 407 -11.42 1.20 15.02
C ALA A 407 -10.77 0.61 16.28
N GLU A 408 -9.44 0.67 16.34
CA GLU A 408 -8.63 0.18 17.45
C GLU A 408 -8.91 0.95 18.75
N VAL A 409 -8.92 2.27 18.69
CA VAL A 409 -9.21 3.15 19.84
C VAL A 409 -10.64 2.93 20.33
N ASP A 410 -11.62 2.81 19.44
CA ASP A 410 -13.00 2.52 19.83
C ASP A 410 -13.15 1.13 20.47
N ALA A 411 -12.48 0.11 19.92
CA ALA A 411 -12.43 -1.23 20.51
C ALA A 411 -11.78 -1.22 21.90
N MET A 412 -10.67 -0.49 22.05
CA MET A 412 -9.97 -0.31 23.31
C MET A 412 -10.87 0.34 24.38
N ILE A 413 -11.53 1.45 24.02
CA ILE A 413 -12.46 2.16 24.90
C ILE A 413 -13.62 1.27 25.29
N LYS A 414 -14.22 0.55 24.33
CA LYS A 414 -15.32 -0.40 24.58
C LYS A 414 -14.87 -1.53 25.52
N GLY A 415 -13.68 -2.06 25.33
CA GLY A 415 -13.07 -3.07 26.19
C GLY A 415 -12.88 -2.58 27.62
N LEU A 416 -12.30 -1.39 27.80
CA LEU A 416 -12.11 -0.75 29.11
C LEU A 416 -13.44 -0.48 29.84
N GLN A 417 -14.45 0.05 29.13
CA GLN A 417 -15.75 0.36 29.70
C GLN A 417 -16.53 -0.89 30.11
N SER A 418 -16.42 -1.97 29.35
CA SER A 418 -17.10 -3.24 29.62
C SER A 418 -16.32 -4.18 30.56
N GLY A 419 -15.04 -3.88 30.83
CA GLY A 419 -14.13 -4.80 31.53
C GLY A 419 -13.73 -6.02 30.70
N ASN A 420 -13.90 -5.97 29.38
CA ASN A 420 -13.55 -7.07 28.47
C ASN A 420 -12.05 -7.06 28.15
N ALA A 421 -11.28 -7.81 28.94
CA ALA A 421 -9.83 -7.92 28.78
C ALA A 421 -9.39 -8.50 27.42
N ALA A 422 -10.17 -9.42 26.84
CA ALA A 422 -9.84 -10.00 25.53
C ALA A 422 -9.96 -8.97 24.40
N LEU A 423 -10.97 -8.10 24.47
CA LEU A 423 -11.13 -7.00 23.50
C LEU A 423 -10.03 -5.93 23.67
N VAL A 424 -9.66 -5.61 24.91
CA VAL A 424 -8.54 -4.71 25.20
C VAL A 424 -7.22 -5.27 24.65
N ALA A 425 -6.94 -6.55 24.88
CA ALA A 425 -5.74 -7.20 24.34
C ALA A 425 -5.74 -7.19 22.80
N ALA A 426 -6.84 -7.58 22.17
CA ALA A 426 -6.95 -7.56 20.71
C ALA A 426 -6.76 -6.15 20.12
N ALA A 427 -7.34 -5.13 20.75
CA ALA A 427 -7.14 -3.74 20.33
C ALA A 427 -5.69 -3.28 20.54
N ALA A 428 -5.04 -3.65 21.64
CA ALA A 428 -3.63 -3.33 21.90
C ALA A 428 -2.69 -3.99 20.88
N ASP A 429 -2.92 -5.28 20.59
CA ASP A 429 -2.16 -6.03 19.60
C ASP A 429 -2.29 -5.39 18.22
N GLN A 430 -3.51 -4.95 17.86
CA GLN A 430 -3.74 -4.29 16.58
C GLN A 430 -3.14 -2.88 16.52
N MET A 431 -3.23 -2.06 17.58
CA MET A 431 -2.54 -0.76 17.64
C MET A 431 -1.03 -0.92 17.47
N HIS A 432 -0.45 -1.95 18.09
CA HIS A 432 0.96 -2.28 17.90
C HIS A 432 1.25 -2.68 16.46
N ALA A 433 0.49 -3.63 15.89
CA ALA A 433 0.67 -4.13 14.53
C ALA A 433 0.55 -3.01 13.48
N ASN A 434 -0.49 -2.18 13.57
CA ASN A 434 -0.70 -1.01 12.71
C ASN A 434 0.49 -0.04 12.81
N SER A 435 0.96 0.26 14.02
CA SER A 435 2.12 1.14 14.18
C SER A 435 3.44 0.54 13.67
N ALA A 436 3.62 -0.78 13.81
CA ALA A 436 4.78 -1.49 13.29
C ALA A 436 4.78 -1.52 11.76
N ASP A 437 3.60 -1.67 11.16
CA ASP A 437 3.41 -1.67 9.72
C ASP A 437 3.71 -0.30 9.12
N VAL A 438 3.12 0.77 9.64
CA VAL A 438 3.43 2.13 9.17
C VAL A 438 4.90 2.49 9.42
N GLY A 439 5.46 2.12 10.58
CA GLY A 439 6.90 2.26 10.83
C GLY A 439 7.77 1.43 9.87
N GLY A 440 7.26 0.30 9.37
CA GLY A 440 7.88 -0.53 8.36
C GLY A 440 7.87 0.13 6.98
N ASN A 441 6.84 0.89 6.66
CA ASN A 441 6.66 1.57 5.37
C ASN A 441 7.33 2.94 5.30
N ASN A 442 7.89 3.43 6.40
CA ASN A 442 8.57 4.71 6.47
C ASN A 442 10.07 4.58 6.75
N ILE A 443 10.83 5.59 6.30
CA ILE A 443 12.25 5.75 6.58
C ILE A 443 12.43 7.09 7.31
N PRO A 444 12.94 7.08 8.56
CA PRO A 444 13.28 8.31 9.26
C PRO A 444 14.20 9.20 8.43
N VAL A 445 14.09 10.53 8.55
CA VAL A 445 14.96 11.49 7.83
C VAL A 445 16.45 11.28 8.11
N THR A 446 16.77 10.68 9.27
CA THR A 446 18.13 10.32 9.67
C THR A 446 18.64 9.03 9.02
N GLY A 447 17.81 8.34 8.23
CA GLY A 447 18.02 6.99 7.74
C GLY A 447 17.75 5.92 8.82
N GLY A 448 17.74 4.65 8.39
CA GLY A 448 17.50 3.50 9.26
C GLY A 448 16.06 2.99 9.22
N THR A 449 15.64 2.32 10.30
CA THR A 449 14.28 1.78 10.49
C THR A 449 13.78 2.16 11.87
N TYR A 450 12.47 2.39 11.99
CA TYR A 450 11.84 2.50 13.30
C TYR A 450 11.91 1.17 14.06
N ASN A 451 12.10 1.23 15.36
CA ASN A 451 11.92 0.08 16.25
C ASN A 451 10.44 -0.03 16.65
N PRO A 452 9.70 -1.04 16.15
CA PRO A 452 8.26 -1.16 16.36
C PRO A 452 7.88 -1.44 17.82
N ASP A 453 8.80 -1.96 18.63
CA ASP A 453 8.54 -2.34 20.02
C ASP A 453 8.82 -1.20 21.02
N GLY A 454 9.26 -0.02 20.54
CA GLY A 454 9.62 1.08 21.42
C GLY A 454 8.42 1.64 22.19
N LEU A 455 8.57 1.87 23.50
CA LEU A 455 7.56 2.49 24.36
C LEU A 455 7.78 4.00 24.50
N THR A 456 8.93 4.47 24.05
CA THR A 456 9.33 5.88 24.05
C THR A 456 9.93 6.25 22.69
N VAL A 457 9.83 7.53 22.32
CA VAL A 457 10.43 8.06 21.08
C VAL A 457 11.92 7.70 20.96
N ALA A 458 12.66 7.71 22.07
CA ALA A 458 14.08 7.38 22.08
C ALA A 458 14.36 5.91 21.75
N GLU A 459 13.53 5.00 22.26
CA GLU A 459 13.61 3.56 21.96
C GLU A 459 13.19 3.28 20.51
N VAL A 460 12.16 3.98 20.01
CA VAL A 460 11.69 3.85 18.63
C VAL A 460 12.75 4.30 17.63
N LEU A 461 13.44 5.41 17.90
CA LEU A 461 14.51 5.93 17.03
C LEU A 461 15.88 5.25 17.22
N GLY A 462 16.01 4.33 18.18
CA GLY A 462 17.29 3.69 18.48
C GLY A 462 18.38 4.66 18.97
N THR A 463 17.99 5.86 19.41
CA THR A 463 18.93 6.81 20.00
C THR A 463 19.38 6.30 21.37
N PRO A 464 20.69 6.21 21.68
CA PRO A 464 21.13 5.83 22.99
C PRO A 464 20.54 6.78 24.02
N VAL A 465 19.69 6.27 24.92
CA VAL A 465 19.34 7.00 26.13
C VAL A 465 20.63 7.11 26.92
N ALA A 466 21.31 8.25 26.85
CA ALA A 466 22.35 8.56 27.81
C ALA A 466 21.71 8.39 29.18
N ALA A 467 22.20 7.45 29.99
CA ALA A 467 21.69 7.23 31.34
C ALA A 467 21.82 8.56 32.11
N ALA A 468 20.73 9.32 32.16
CA ALA A 468 20.71 10.61 32.82
C ALA A 468 20.72 10.34 34.33
N PRO A 469 21.66 10.94 35.09
CA PRO A 469 21.52 10.94 36.54
C PRO A 469 20.27 11.73 36.88
N ALA A 470 19.45 11.20 37.80
CA ALA A 470 18.23 11.85 38.25
C ALA A 470 18.49 13.31 38.68
N ALA A 471 17.86 14.26 38.00
CA ALA A 471 17.78 15.65 38.47
C ALA A 471 16.55 16.39 37.87
N GLU A 472 15.62 16.67 38.79
CA GLU A 472 14.66 17.78 38.93
C GLU A 472 14.09 18.56 37.72
N THR A 473 12.76 18.71 37.78
CA THR A 473 11.83 19.46 36.94
C THR A 473 12.24 20.91 36.63
N PRO A 474 12.18 21.38 35.37
CA PRO A 474 12.15 22.81 35.04
C PRO A 474 10.72 23.32 34.80
N ALA A 475 10.45 24.53 35.31
CA ALA A 475 9.21 25.29 35.17
C ALA A 475 9.02 25.90 33.75
N PRO A 476 7.79 26.29 33.35
CA PRO A 476 7.51 26.70 31.98
C PRO A 476 7.91 28.17 31.74
N THR A 477 8.66 28.43 30.66
CA THR A 477 8.90 29.78 30.15
C THR A 477 8.08 30.05 28.89
N ALA A 478 7.27 31.09 28.97
CA ALA A 478 6.46 31.66 27.90
C ALA A 478 7.33 32.19 26.75
N ALA A 479 7.00 31.81 25.52
CA ALA A 479 7.57 32.41 24.31
C ALA A 479 6.75 33.64 23.90
N THR A 480 7.41 34.79 23.95
CA THR A 480 6.95 36.08 23.45
C THR A 480 6.94 36.12 21.91
N ALA A 481 5.78 36.38 21.32
CA ALA A 481 5.64 36.75 19.92
C ALA A 481 5.93 38.26 19.73
N THR A 482 6.62 38.63 18.65
CA THR A 482 6.52 39.96 18.03
C THR A 482 6.82 39.91 16.51
N PRO A 483 6.33 40.89 15.71
CA PRO A 483 5.71 40.64 14.39
C PRO A 483 6.32 41.42 13.21
N VAL A 484 6.04 41.03 11.95
CA VAL A 484 6.05 41.90 10.73
C VAL A 484 5.09 41.33 9.66
N VAL A 485 3.86 41.85 9.41
CA VAL A 485 3.29 42.82 8.40
C VAL A 485 3.43 42.50 6.87
N PRO A 486 2.56 42.99 5.95
CA PRO A 486 1.33 42.34 5.43
C PRO A 486 1.33 42.13 3.89
N GLN A 487 0.44 41.27 3.34
CA GLN A 487 0.09 41.37 1.92
C GLN A 487 -1.38 41.04 1.61
N ALA A 488 -2.09 42.14 1.31
CA ALA A 488 -3.24 42.38 0.43
C ALA A 488 -4.31 41.31 0.14
N ASP A 489 -5.55 41.76 0.34
CA ASP A 489 -6.84 41.15 -0.01
C ASP A 489 -6.99 40.69 -1.46
N ALA A 490 -7.66 39.54 -1.62
CA ALA A 490 -8.61 39.31 -2.71
C ALA A 490 -9.79 38.50 -2.16
N ALA A 491 -10.95 39.16 -2.07
CA ALA A 491 -12.20 38.61 -1.60
C ALA A 491 -12.87 37.71 -2.66
N ALA A 492 -13.38 36.56 -2.24
CA ALA A 492 -14.50 35.88 -2.90
C ALA A 492 -15.41 35.23 -1.84
N GLN A 493 -16.71 35.47 -2.01
CA GLN A 493 -17.78 35.23 -1.05
C GLN A 493 -18.05 33.74 -0.82
N ALA A 494 -18.07 33.31 0.45
CA ALA A 494 -18.68 32.06 0.86
C ALA A 494 -20.20 32.28 1.03
N ALA A 495 -20.99 31.59 0.20
CA ALA A 495 -22.43 31.46 0.40
C ALA A 495 -22.69 30.39 1.47
N ALA A 496 -23.49 30.75 2.48
CA ALA A 496 -23.87 29.90 3.59
C ALA A 496 -24.75 28.72 3.14
N ALA A 497 -24.47 27.52 3.66
CA ALA A 497 -25.38 26.37 3.61
C ALA A 497 -26.26 26.29 4.87
N PRO A 498 -27.54 25.90 4.76
CA PRO A 498 -28.52 26.00 5.84
C PRO A 498 -28.48 24.82 6.82
N VAL A 499 -28.74 25.15 8.09
CA VAL A 499 -29.01 24.22 9.20
C VAL A 499 -30.42 23.64 9.05
N VAL A 500 -30.57 22.32 9.16
CA VAL A 500 -31.85 21.66 9.40
C VAL A 500 -31.75 20.81 10.66
N HIS A 501 -32.58 21.15 11.63
CA HIS A 501 -32.85 20.36 12.84
C HIS A 501 -33.71 19.15 12.49
N ASP A 502 -33.43 17.99 13.09
CA ASP A 502 -34.50 17.08 13.47
C ASP A 502 -34.17 16.30 14.75
N ALA A 503 -35.22 16.09 15.55
CA ALA A 503 -35.23 15.62 16.93
C ALA A 503 -35.25 14.07 17.04
N PRO A 504 -34.88 13.49 18.21
CA PRO A 504 -34.73 12.04 18.36
C PRO A 504 -36.06 11.33 18.65
N ALA A 505 -36.24 10.15 18.06
CA ALA A 505 -37.33 9.22 18.39
C ALA A 505 -36.86 8.15 19.39
N VAL A 506 -37.64 8.00 20.46
CA VAL A 506 -37.47 7.02 21.55
C VAL A 506 -38.06 5.67 21.13
N LEU A 507 -37.36 4.57 21.40
CA LEU A 507 -37.96 3.23 21.44
C LEU A 507 -37.50 2.44 22.67
N ALA A 508 -38.45 1.63 23.15
CA ALA A 508 -38.58 1.15 24.51
C ALA A 508 -37.76 -0.12 24.83
N ALA A 509 -37.39 -0.23 26.10
CA ALA A 509 -36.76 -1.39 26.70
C ALA A 509 -37.72 -2.61 26.74
N HIS A 510 -37.19 -3.78 26.41
CA HIS A 510 -37.77 -5.06 26.78
C HIS A 510 -36.72 -5.92 27.51
N ASP A 511 -37.08 -6.31 28.74
CA ASP A 511 -36.39 -7.29 29.57
C ASP A 511 -36.24 -8.63 28.85
N VAL A 512 -35.02 -9.19 28.88
CA VAL A 512 -34.79 -10.61 28.61
C VAL A 512 -33.88 -11.20 29.69
N VAL A 513 -34.38 -12.27 30.28
CA VAL A 513 -33.80 -13.08 31.35
C VAL A 513 -32.62 -13.91 30.81
N THR A 514 -31.47 -13.84 31.49
CA THR A 514 -30.28 -14.66 31.23
C THR A 514 -30.39 -16.05 31.89
N PRO A 515 -29.98 -17.14 31.22
CA PRO A 515 -29.48 -18.32 31.89
C PRO A 515 -27.95 -18.36 31.87
N THR A 516 -27.40 -18.54 33.06
CA THR A 516 -26.01 -18.91 33.37
C THR A 516 -25.55 -20.14 32.58
N ALA A 517 -24.38 -20.08 31.96
CA ALA A 517 -23.65 -21.24 31.46
C ALA A 517 -22.19 -21.23 31.95
N ASP A 518 -21.81 -22.41 32.45
CA ASP A 518 -20.56 -22.81 33.08
C ASP A 518 -19.32 -22.50 32.23
N HIS A 519 -18.25 -22.07 32.90
CA HIS A 519 -16.92 -21.91 32.31
C HIS A 519 -16.05 -23.10 32.72
N ASP A 520 -15.69 -23.95 31.75
CA ASP A 520 -14.56 -24.86 31.93
C ASP A 520 -13.65 -24.91 30.70
N HIS A 521 -12.47 -24.33 30.90
CA HIS A 521 -11.14 -24.74 30.45
C HIS A 521 -10.97 -25.34 29.03
N SER A 522 -10.36 -24.56 28.13
CA SER A 522 -9.51 -25.09 27.07
C SER A 522 -8.33 -24.16 26.82
N GLY A 523 -7.12 -24.71 26.96
CA GLY A 523 -5.85 -24.03 26.73
C GLY A 523 -5.64 -23.70 25.25
N MET A 524 -5.14 -22.49 25.01
CA MET A 524 -4.73 -22.00 23.69
C MET A 524 -3.24 -22.31 23.49
N PRO A 525 -2.81 -22.88 22.36
CA PRO A 525 -1.45 -22.71 21.89
C PRO A 525 -1.32 -21.34 21.20
N GLU A 526 -0.20 -20.70 21.50
CA GLU A 526 0.36 -19.49 20.91
C GLU A 526 0.41 -19.59 19.36
N LEU A 527 -0.31 -18.69 18.68
CA LEU A 527 -0.30 -18.53 17.22
C LEU A 527 -0.14 -17.03 16.91
N ALA A 528 1.10 -16.57 17.05
CA ALA A 528 1.56 -15.29 16.52
C ALA A 528 1.74 -15.44 14.99
N HIS A 529 0.66 -15.20 14.23
CA HIS A 529 0.76 -14.81 12.83
C HIS A 529 0.52 -13.31 12.76
N HIS A 530 1.60 -12.55 12.87
CA HIS A 530 1.57 -11.09 12.75
C HIS A 530 1.32 -10.70 11.29
N LEU A 531 0.38 -9.77 11.07
CA LEU A 531 0.12 -9.09 9.80
C LEU A 531 1.39 -8.32 9.39
N HIS A 532 2.26 -8.93 8.61
CA HIS A 532 3.48 -8.30 8.06
C HIS A 532 3.35 -7.95 6.56
N HIS A 533 2.14 -7.96 6.02
CA HIS A 533 1.93 -7.97 4.56
C HIS A 533 0.81 -7.04 4.06
N THR A 534 0.37 -6.05 4.85
CA THR A 534 -0.68 -5.10 4.44
C THR A 534 -0.26 -4.13 3.34
N TRP A 535 1.04 -4.04 2.98
CA TRP A 535 1.51 -3.09 1.96
C TRP A 535 2.68 -3.63 1.13
N GLY A 536 2.36 -4.43 0.11
CA GLY A 536 3.29 -4.89 -0.95
C GLY A 536 2.99 -4.27 -2.30
#